data_AF-A0A3C1UET9-F1
#
_entry.id   AF-A0A3C1UET9-F1
#
_cell.length_a   1.000
_cell.length_b   1.000
_cell.length_c   1.000
_cell.angle_alpha   90.00
_cell.angle_beta   90.00
_cell.angle_gamma   90.00
#
_symmetry.space_group_name_H-M   'P 1'
#
loop_
_entity.id
_entity.type
_entity.pdbx_description
1 polymer ?
#
loop_
_entity_poly.entity_id
_entity_poly.type
_entity_poly.pdbx_seq_one_letter_code
_entity_poly.pdbx_strand_id
1 'polypeptide(L)'
;PKFPQYGAQFYQTLPYIVELRSKSKPEEQVGELETCFNALYGILMLRLQGKEISEGTQKAVAQISYFIGMLAAYYKKDEEKPLFEDDVE
;
A
#
# COMPACT_ATOMS: atom_id res chain seq x y z
N PRO A 1 17.96 7.13 8.87
CA PRO A 1 17.12 7.11 7.64
C PRO A 1 16.32 8.43 7.52
N LYS A 2 16.32 9.06 6.34
CA LYS A 2 15.65 10.35 6.06
C LYS A 2 14.12 10.30 6.28
N PHE A 3 13.52 9.11 6.13
CA PHE A 3 12.10 8.85 6.34
C PHE A 3 11.87 7.59 7.20
N PRO A 4 12.03 7.66 8.54
CA PRO A 4 11.92 6.49 9.40
C PRO A 4 10.49 5.94 9.47
N GLN A 5 9.46 6.80 9.42
CA GLN A 5 8.07 6.37 9.34
C GLN A 5 7.78 5.60 8.04
N TYR A 6 8.34 6.02 6.91
CA TYR A 6 8.18 5.29 5.65
C TYR A 6 8.68 3.85 5.79
N GLY A 7 9.93 3.69 6.25
CA GLY A 7 10.53 2.38 6.41
C GLY A 7 9.71 1.48 7.34
N ALA A 8 9.31 2.01 8.50
CA ALA A 8 8.49 1.26 9.46
C ALA A 8 7.16 0.79 8.85
N GLN A 9 6.44 1.67 8.15
CA GLN A 9 5.17 1.34 7.53
C GLN A 9 5.30 0.40 6.33
N PHE A 10 6.37 0.55 5.55
CA PHE A 10 6.69 -0.35 4.46
C PHE A 10 6.90 -1.78 4.98
N TYR A 11 7.74 -1.97 6.00
CA TYR A 11 7.98 -3.29 6.59
C TYR A 11 6.75 -3.90 7.25
N GLN A 12 5.87 -3.08 7.85
CA GLN A 12 4.58 -3.56 8.37
C GLN A 12 3.62 -4.00 7.26
N THR A 13 3.69 -3.38 6.09
CA THR A 13 2.80 -3.65 4.96
C THR A 13 3.31 -4.77 4.05
N LEU A 14 4.63 -4.96 3.99
CA LEU A 14 5.32 -5.90 3.11
C LEU A 14 4.78 -7.34 3.19
N PRO A 15 4.51 -7.94 4.37
CA PRO A 15 3.95 -9.29 4.43
C PRO A 15 2.62 -9.42 3.68
N TYR A 16 1.75 -8.41 3.76
CA TYR A 16 0.48 -8.40 3.06
C TYR A 16 0.67 -8.30 1.55
N ILE A 17 1.63 -7.49 1.08
CA ILE A 17 1.96 -7.36 -0.35
C ILE A 17 2.46 -8.69 -0.90
N VAL A 18 3.38 -9.35 -0.20
CA VAL A 18 3.93 -10.65 -0.59
C VAL A 18 2.82 -11.70 -0.65
N GLU A 19 1.96 -11.74 0.37
CA GLU A 19 0.81 -12.67 0.40
C GLU A 19 -0.13 -12.43 -0.78
N LEU A 20 -0.49 -11.17 -1.07
CA LEU A 20 -1.36 -10.82 -2.19
C LEU A 20 -0.76 -11.23 -3.54
N ARG A 21 0.53 -10.95 -3.75
CA ARG A 21 1.23 -11.33 -5.00
C ARG A 21 1.33 -12.84 -5.18
N SER A 22 1.45 -13.59 -4.08
CA SER A 22 1.47 -15.05 -4.12
C SER A 22 0.14 -15.67 -4.56
N LYS A 23 -0.97 -14.94 -4.38
CA LYS A 23 -2.32 -15.36 -4.80
C LYS A 23 -2.63 -15.00 -6.26
N SER A 24 -1.88 -14.08 -6.86
CA SER A 24 -1.96 -13.74 -8.28
C SER A 24 -1.19 -14.74 -9.13
N LYS A 25 -1.62 -14.93 -10.38
CA LYS A 25 -0.84 -15.73 -11.33
C LYS A 25 0.50 -15.03 -11.63
N PRO A 26 1.58 -15.78 -11.95
CA PRO A 26 2.89 -15.18 -12.23
C PRO A 26 2.85 -14.06 -13.27
N GLU A 27 2.05 -14.24 -14.33
CA GLU A 27 1.85 -13.26 -15.40
C GLU A 27 1.05 -12.01 -14.98
N GLU A 28 0.32 -12.07 -13.86
CA GLU A 28 -0.49 -10.99 -13.29
C GLU A 28 0.22 -10.31 -12.10
N GLN A 29 1.46 -10.72 -11.78
CA GLN A 29 2.23 -10.11 -10.69
C GLN A 29 2.75 -8.72 -11.10
N VAL A 30 2.10 -7.70 -10.54
CA VAL A 30 2.44 -6.30 -10.74
C VAL A 30 3.34 -5.76 -9.63
N GLY A 31 3.73 -4.48 -9.75
CA GLY A 31 4.50 -3.78 -8.73
C GLY A 31 3.76 -3.71 -7.37
N GLU A 32 4.49 -3.38 -6.31
CA GLU A 32 3.96 -3.35 -4.95
C GLU A 32 2.84 -2.31 -4.77
N LEU A 33 3.00 -1.12 -5.35
CA LEU A 33 2.01 -0.07 -5.29
C LEU A 33 0.72 -0.47 -6.02
N GLU A 34 0.86 -1.04 -7.21
CA GLU A 34 -0.27 -1.53 -8.00
C GLU A 34 -0.97 -2.72 -7.30
N THR A 35 -0.20 -3.60 -6.66
CA THR A 35 -0.74 -4.69 -5.82
C THR A 35 -1.61 -4.13 -4.69
N CYS A 36 -1.14 -3.08 -3.99
CA CYS A 36 -1.92 -2.43 -2.95
C CYS A 36 -3.24 -1.85 -3.49
N PHE A 37 -3.21 -1.18 -4.65
CA PHE A 37 -4.44 -0.67 -5.27
C PHE A 37 -5.40 -1.79 -5.68
N ASN A 38 -4.89 -2.85 -6.31
CA ASN A 38 -5.69 -4.03 -6.67
C ASN A 38 -6.38 -4.66 -5.46
N ALA A 39 -5.69 -4.73 -4.31
CA ALA A 39 -6.28 -5.23 -3.07
C ALA A 39 -7.40 -4.32 -2.55
N LEU A 40 -7.20 -2.99 -2.58
CA LEU A 40 -8.22 -2.02 -2.17
C LEU A 40 -9.46 -2.10 -3.08
N TYR A 41 -9.27 -2.18 -4.40
CA TYR A 41 -10.37 -2.35 -5.36
C TYR A 41 -11.07 -3.70 -5.20
N GLY A 42 -10.32 -4.79 -5.01
CA GLY A 42 -10.88 -6.11 -4.75
C GLY A 42 -11.80 -6.12 -3.52
N ILE A 43 -11.40 -5.41 -2.47
CA ILE A 43 -12.20 -5.29 -1.25
C ILE A 43 -13.44 -4.43 -1.44
N LEU A 44 -13.34 -3.34 -2.20
CA LEU A 44 -14.50 -2.56 -2.59
C LEU A 44 -15.52 -3.43 -3.35
N MET A 45 -15.06 -4.28 -4.28
CA MET A 45 -15.93 -5.21 -5.01
C MET A 45 -16.59 -6.22 -4.07
N LEU A 46 -15.85 -6.80 -3.12
CA LEU A 46 -16.42 -7.72 -2.13
C LEU A 46 -17.49 -7.05 -1.26
N ARG A 47 -17.27 -5.79 -0.86
CA ARG A 47 -18.27 -5.00 -0.11
C ARG A 47 -19.53 -4.75 -0.92
N LEU A 48 -19.40 -4.37 -2.19
CA LEU A 48 -20.54 -4.15 -3.08
C LEU A 48 -21.34 -5.43 -3.34
N GLN A 49 -20.67 -6.58 -3.35
CA GLN A 49 -21.30 -7.90 -3.43
C GLN A 49 -21.96 -8.34 -2.10
N GLY A 50 -21.86 -7.55 -1.02
CA GLY A 50 -22.42 -7.87 0.29
C GLY A 50 -21.73 -9.05 0.97
N LYS A 51 -20.49 -9.39 0.59
CA LYS A 51 -19.75 -10.51 1.19
C LYS A 51 -19.16 -10.10 2.53
N GLU A 52 -19.22 -11.01 3.50
CA GLU A 52 -18.52 -10.82 4.77
C GLU A 52 -17.01 -10.82 4.57
N ILE A 53 -16.34 -9.92 5.28
CA ILE A 53 -14.88 -9.74 5.22
C ILE A 53 -14.29 -10.20 6.54
N SER A 54 -13.39 -11.19 6.49
CA SER A 54 -12.72 -11.71 7.68
C SER A 54 -11.92 -10.62 8.41
N GLU A 55 -11.75 -10.78 9.73
CA GLU A 55 -10.94 -9.83 10.53
C GLU A 55 -9.50 -9.70 10.02
N GLY A 56 -8.88 -10.80 9.57
CA GLY A 56 -7.54 -10.78 9.01
C GLY A 56 -7.46 -9.92 7.74
N THR A 57 -8.45 -10.06 6.86
CA THR A 57 -8.58 -9.22 5.67
C THR A 57 -8.83 -7.75 6.03
N GLN A 58 -9.67 -7.46 7.03
CA GLN A 58 -9.90 -6.08 7.49
C GLN A 58 -8.61 -5.43 8.01
N LYS A 59 -7.81 -6.16 8.79
CA LYS A 59 -6.50 -5.69 9.29
C LYS A 59 -5.51 -5.41 8.15
N ALA A 60 -5.42 -6.32 7.18
CA ALA A 60 -4.56 -6.14 6.01
C ALA A 60 -4.97 -4.89 5.21
N VAL A 61 -6.27 -4.71 4.97
CA VAL A 61 -6.80 -3.54 4.26
C VAL A 61 -6.55 -2.25 5.01
N ALA A 62 -6.71 -2.24 6.33
CA ALA A 62 -6.42 -1.06 7.15
C ALA A 62 -4.95 -0.65 7.06
N GLN A 63 -4.02 -1.63 7.16
CA GLN A 63 -2.59 -1.37 7.04
C GLN A 63 -2.21 -0.86 5.64
N ILE A 64 -2.72 -1.51 4.58
CA ILE A 64 -2.49 -1.08 3.19
C ILE A 64 -3.05 0.34 2.96
N SER A 65 -4.27 0.61 3.44
CA SER A 65 -4.90 1.94 3.30
C SER A 65 -4.08 3.02 4.00
N TYR A 66 -3.59 2.74 5.20
CA TYR A 66 -2.73 3.67 5.93
C TYR A 66 -1.41 3.93 5.19
N PHE A 67 -0.78 2.87 4.68
CA PHE A 67 0.46 2.99 3.91
C PHE A 67 0.27 3.83 2.64
N ILE A 68 -0.77 3.57 1.85
CA ILE A 68 -1.10 4.36 0.65
C ILE A 68 -1.44 5.81 1.01
N GLY A 69 -2.17 6.04 2.11
CA GLY A 69 -2.48 7.39 2.60
C GLY A 69 -1.22 8.18 2.98
N MET A 70 -0.25 7.53 3.63
CA MET A 70 1.05 8.12 3.94
C MET A 70 1.82 8.49 2.66
N LEU A 71 1.85 7.60 1.66
CA LEU A 71 2.50 7.89 0.37
C LEU A 71 1.83 9.07 -0.34
N ALA A 72 0.51 9.13 -0.35
CA ALA A 72 -0.23 10.26 -0.92
C ALA A 72 0.07 11.59 -0.20
N ALA A 73 0.23 11.55 1.12
CA ALA A 73 0.63 12.73 1.90
C ALA A 73 2.06 13.18 1.55
N TYR A 74 3.00 12.25 1.36
CA TYR A 74 4.34 12.60 0.91
C TYR A 74 4.35 13.13 -0.52
N TYR A 75 3.58 12.54 -1.43
CA TYR A 75 3.47 13.04 -2.80
C TYR A 75 3.00 14.50 -2.83
N LYS A 76 1.92 14.84 -2.10
CA LYS A 76 1.44 16.22 -1.99
C LYS A 76 2.49 17.16 -1.39
N LYS A 77 3.20 16.69 -0.36
CA LYS A 77 4.25 17.48 0.27
C LYS A 77 5.41 17.77 -0.70
N ASP A 78 5.76 16.81 -1.54
CA ASP A 78 6.79 16.95 -2.58
C ASP A 78 6.38 17.98 -3.65
N GLU A 79 5.10 18.01 -4.05
CA GLU A 79 4.56 19.01 -4.97
C GLU A 79 4.63 20.44 -4.41
N GLU A 80 4.45 20.61 -3.10
CA GLU A 80 4.56 21.91 -2.42
C GLU A 80 6.01 22.33 -2.16
N LYS A 81 6.86 21.36 -1.77
CA LYS A 81 8.30 21.55 -1.55
C LYS A 81 9.03 20.22 -1.79
N PRO A 82 10.03 20.18 -2.68
CA PRO A 82 10.76 18.95 -2.98
C PRO A 82 11.33 18.29 -1.72
N LEU A 83 10.98 17.02 -1.51
CA LEU A 83 11.41 16.21 -0.38
C LEU A 83 12.88 15.77 -0.48
N PHE A 84 13.47 15.90 -1.67
CA PHE A 84 14.79 15.37 -2.02
C PHE A 84 15.81 16.45 -2.41
N GLU A 85 15.52 17.74 -2.19
CA GLU A 85 16.40 18.86 -2.54
C GLU A 85 17.83 18.74 -1.95
N ASP A 86 17.98 18.11 -0.77
CA ASP A 86 19.27 17.89 -0.12
C ASP A 86 20.06 16.65 -0.63
N ASP A 87 19.53 15.88 -1.60
CA ASP A 87 20.18 14.67 -2.13
C ASP A 87 20.97 14.93 -3.43
N VAL A 88 21.12 16.20 -3.82
CA VAL A 88 21.96 16.65 -4.95
C VAL A 88 23.32 17.13 -4.40
N GLU A 89 24.14 16.20 -3.95
CA GLU A 89 25.60 16.39 -3.77
C GLU A 89 26.38 15.35 -4.59
#